data_AF-A0A951GWZ4-F1
#
_entry.id   AF-A0A951GWZ4-F1
#
_cell.length_a   1.000
_cell.length_b   1.000
_cell.length_c   1.000
_cell.angle_alpha   90.00
_cell.angle_beta   90.00
_cell.angle_gamma   90.00
#
_symmetry.space_group_name_H-M   'P 1'
#
loop_
_entity.id
_entity.type
_entity.pdbx_description
1 polymer ?
#
loop_
_entity_poly.entity_id
_entity_poly.type
_entity_poly.pdbx_seq_one_letter_code
_entity_poly.pdbx_strand_id
1 'polypeptide(L)'
;MLHSDYREQNCSIARTLELIGERWTILVLREAFLGTRRFDEIQANLGIARNVLQTRLRRLLDAGIMRRELYQDRPPRYEYRLTAKGVDLWPVIVSLLNWGDRHAAPNGPPVVLEHKGCGGALDDRRRCTRCGADLEAWEVSALAGPGALDSRSRRLAPAAG
;
A
#
# COMPACT_ATOMS: atom_id res chain seq x y z
N MET A 1 24.39 12.99 -6.61
CA MET A 1 23.03 13.11 -6.03
C MET A 1 22.10 13.53 -7.16
N LEU A 2 21.10 12.72 -7.50
CA LEU A 2 19.99 13.20 -8.34
C LEU A 2 19.22 14.22 -7.49
N HIS A 3 19.28 15.50 -7.88
CA HIS A 3 18.45 16.52 -7.27
C HIS A 3 16.99 16.09 -7.47
N SER A 4 16.29 15.81 -6.38
CA SER A 4 14.95 15.20 -6.37
C SER A 4 13.87 16.23 -6.65
N ASP A 5 14.14 17.12 -7.60
CA ASP A 5 13.37 18.31 -7.83
C ASP A 5 13.15 18.44 -9.33
N TYR A 6 12.13 17.74 -9.80
CA TYR A 6 11.62 17.83 -11.15
C TYR A 6 10.82 19.13 -11.34
N ARG A 7 11.18 20.21 -10.62
CA ARG A 7 10.53 21.53 -10.67
C ARG A 7 10.38 22.05 -12.10
N GLU A 8 11.31 21.72 -12.97
CA GLU A 8 11.31 22.12 -14.39
C GLU A 8 10.65 21.09 -15.33
N GLN A 9 10.21 19.94 -14.82
CA GLN A 9 9.56 18.91 -15.63
C GLN A 9 8.05 18.98 -15.44
N ASN A 10 7.34 19.33 -16.52
CA ASN A 10 5.89 19.24 -16.60
C ASN A 10 5.43 17.78 -16.81
N CYS A 11 5.86 16.87 -15.93
CA CYS A 11 5.58 15.44 -16.02
C CYS A 11 4.90 14.93 -14.74
N SER A 12 3.65 14.47 -14.86
CA SER A 12 2.88 13.94 -13.72
C SER A 12 3.52 12.70 -13.10
N ILE A 13 4.19 11.86 -13.91
CA ILE A 13 4.91 10.69 -13.38
C ILE A 13 6.07 11.15 -12.49
N ALA A 14 6.86 12.13 -12.94
CA ALA A 14 7.98 12.66 -12.17
C ALA A 14 7.51 13.24 -10.83
N ARG A 15 6.44 14.05 -10.83
CA ARG A 15 5.82 14.60 -9.60
C ARG A 15 5.31 13.51 -8.66
N THR A 16 4.71 12.44 -9.20
CA THR A 16 4.31 11.29 -8.37
C THR A 16 5.53 10.59 -7.77
N LEU A 17 6.61 10.40 -8.54
CA LEU A 17 7.84 9.77 -8.06
C LEU A 17 8.56 10.61 -6.99
N GLU A 18 8.39 11.93 -6.97
CA GLU A 18 8.84 12.73 -5.83
C GLU A 18 8.10 12.35 -4.55
N LEU A 19 6.81 12.02 -4.62
CA LEU A 19 6.03 11.68 -3.44
C LEU A 19 6.30 10.25 -2.99
N ILE A 20 6.27 9.30 -3.93
CA ILE A 20 6.23 7.87 -3.62
C ILE A 20 7.37 7.05 -4.24
N GLY A 21 8.26 7.63 -5.05
CA GLY A 21 9.29 6.90 -5.78
C GLY A 21 10.45 6.38 -4.92
N GLU A 22 10.49 6.70 -3.63
CA GLU A 22 11.46 6.11 -2.71
C GLU A 22 11.00 4.70 -2.29
N ARG A 23 11.93 3.73 -2.36
CA ARG A 23 11.66 2.29 -2.17
C ARG A 23 10.80 1.98 -0.95
N TRP A 24 11.13 2.56 0.21
CA TRP A 24 10.42 2.30 1.46
C TRP A 24 9.06 2.99 1.51
N THR A 25 8.87 4.12 0.83
CA THR A 25 7.56 4.79 0.77
C THR A 25 6.50 3.86 0.17
N ILE A 26 6.80 3.18 -0.93
CA ILE A 26 5.87 2.23 -1.57
C ILE A 26 5.57 1.06 -0.63
N LEU A 27 6.57 0.53 0.07
CA LEU A 27 6.37 -0.57 1.01
C LEU A 27 5.54 -0.15 2.23
N VAL A 28 5.68 1.09 2.71
CA VAL A 28 4.82 1.65 3.77
C VAL A 28 3.37 1.78 3.27
N LEU A 29 3.16 2.25 2.03
CA LEU A 29 1.83 2.30 1.42
C LEU A 29 1.23 0.90 1.31
N ARG A 30 2.00 -0.10 0.88
CA ARG A 30 1.57 -1.51 0.86
C ARG A 30 1.09 -1.97 2.23
N GLU A 31 1.86 -1.72 3.30
CA GLU A 31 1.44 -2.09 4.66
C GLU A 31 0.13 -1.41 5.08
N ALA A 32 -0.03 -0.14 4.74
CA ALA A 32 -1.27 0.58 5.01
C ALA A 32 -2.46 0.02 4.23
N PHE A 33 -2.27 -0.32 2.95
CA PHE A 33 -3.28 -1.03 2.17
C PHE A 33 -3.59 -2.39 2.78
N LEU A 34 -2.60 -3.13 3.31
CA LEU A 34 -2.80 -4.39 4.05
C LEU A 34 -3.40 -4.21 5.47
N GLY A 35 -3.84 -3.00 5.82
CA GLY A 35 -4.50 -2.72 7.09
C GLY A 35 -3.57 -2.49 8.28
N THR A 36 -2.25 -2.42 8.07
CA THR A 36 -1.29 -2.14 9.14
C THR A 36 -1.18 -0.64 9.35
N ARG A 37 -1.49 -0.17 10.56
CA ARG A 37 -1.64 1.27 10.84
C ARG A 37 -0.75 1.78 11.96
N ARG A 38 -0.12 0.91 12.76
CA ARG A 38 0.70 1.32 13.91
C ARG A 38 2.17 1.36 13.52
N PHE A 39 2.90 2.35 14.05
CA PHE A 39 4.32 2.55 13.72
C PHE A 39 5.15 1.28 13.94
N ASP A 40 5.04 0.68 15.12
CA ASP A 40 5.88 -0.47 15.49
C ASP A 40 5.52 -1.72 14.68
N GLU A 41 4.26 -1.87 14.24
CA GLU A 41 3.87 -2.98 13.35
C GLU A 41 4.42 -2.78 11.94
N ILE A 42 4.31 -1.57 11.38
CA ILE A 42 4.90 -1.26 10.07
C ILE A 42 6.41 -1.48 10.13
N GLN A 43 7.06 -1.02 11.19
CA GLN A 43 8.49 -1.17 11.38
C GLN A 43 8.89 -2.66 11.46
N ALA A 44 8.18 -3.45 12.25
CA ALA A 44 8.43 -4.87 12.41
C ALA A 44 8.20 -5.65 11.10
N ASN A 45 7.10 -5.37 10.38
CA ASN A 45 6.76 -6.04 9.13
C ASN A 45 7.78 -5.74 8.02
N LEU A 46 8.35 -4.53 8.00
CA LEU A 46 9.29 -4.10 6.96
C LEU A 46 10.76 -4.33 7.32
N GLY A 47 11.09 -4.57 8.59
CA GLY A 47 12.48 -4.63 9.07
C GLY A 47 13.26 -3.33 8.84
N ILE A 48 12.55 -2.22 8.64
CA ILE A 48 13.12 -0.92 8.28
C ILE A 48 13.67 -0.22 9.53
N ALA A 49 14.74 0.57 9.39
CA ALA A 49 15.24 1.42 10.46
C ALA A 49 14.19 2.49 10.86
N ARG A 50 14.02 2.71 12.17
CA ARG A 50 12.99 3.60 12.74
C ARG A 50 13.06 5.03 12.19
N ASN A 51 14.26 5.59 12.07
CA ASN A 51 14.48 6.94 11.53
C ASN A 51 14.07 7.06 10.05
N VAL A 52 14.33 6.02 9.25
CA VAL A 52 13.88 5.98 7.86
C VAL A 52 12.36 5.91 7.81
N LEU A 53 11.71 5.03 8.58
CA LEU A 53 10.26 4.95 8.63
C LEU A 53 9.62 6.28 9.07
N GLN A 54 10.17 6.93 10.10
CA GLN A 54 9.72 8.24 10.55
C GLN A 54 9.80 9.28 9.42
N THR A 55 10.89 9.29 8.65
CA THR A 55 11.07 10.19 7.50
C THR A 55 10.04 9.92 6.40
N ARG A 56 9.77 8.64 6.10
CA ARG A 56 8.78 8.26 5.08
C ARG A 56 7.35 8.63 5.49
N LEU A 57 6.97 8.30 6.73
CA LEU A 57 5.66 8.66 7.27
C LEU A 57 5.47 10.18 7.32
N ARG A 58 6.50 10.93 7.74
CA ARG A 58 6.45 12.40 7.73
C ARG A 58 6.14 12.92 6.32
N ARG A 59 6.88 12.46 5.30
CA ARG A 59 6.65 12.86 3.91
C ARG A 59 5.23 12.53 3.42
N LEU A 60 4.70 11.36 3.77
CA LEU A 60 3.33 10.96 3.42
C LEU A 60 2.25 11.80 4.13
N LEU A 61 2.49 12.19 5.38
CA LEU A 61 1.62 13.09 6.13
C LEU A 61 1.65 14.50 5.52
N ASP A 62 2.84 15.05 5.27
CA ASP A 62 3.02 16.40 4.72
C ASP A 62 2.43 16.50 3.31
N ALA A 63 2.49 15.41 2.53
CA ALA A 63 1.86 15.32 1.21
C ALA A 63 0.34 15.10 1.24
N GLY A 64 -0.27 14.92 2.42
CA GLY A 64 -1.69 14.63 2.59
C GLY A 64 -2.11 13.27 2.04
N ILE A 65 -1.18 12.33 1.87
CA ILE A 65 -1.44 10.94 1.44
C ILE A 65 -1.87 10.09 2.63
N MET A 66 -1.33 10.40 3.81
CA MET A 66 -1.73 9.80 5.08
C MET A 66 -2.17 10.88 6.07
N ARG A 67 -2.91 10.47 7.08
CA ARG A 67 -3.21 11.26 8.28
C ARG A 67 -2.92 10.46 9.54
N ARG A 68 -2.59 11.16 10.62
CA ARG A 68 -2.51 10.59 11.96
C ARG A 68 -3.89 10.69 12.61
N GLU A 69 -4.38 9.59 13.12
CA GLU A 69 -5.64 9.53 13.87
C GLU A 69 -5.36 9.05 15.28
N LEU A 70 -5.94 9.73 16.26
CA LEU A 70 -5.93 9.32 17.66
C LEU A 70 -6.99 8.21 17.81
N TYR A 71 -6.57 7.03 18.28
CA TYR A 71 -7.50 5.90 18.49
C TYR A 71 -7.68 5.54 19.97
N GLN A 72 -6.88 6.14 20.85
CA GLN A 72 -6.96 5.94 22.30
C GLN A 72 -6.49 7.24 22.97
N ASP A 73 -7.26 7.78 23.92
CA ASP A 73 -6.94 9.06 24.56
C ASP A 73 -6.04 8.92 25.81
N ARG A 74 -6.02 7.75 26.46
CA ARG A 74 -5.34 7.55 27.75
C ARG A 74 -4.59 6.21 27.85
N PRO A 75 -3.26 6.18 27.66
CA PRO A 75 -2.42 7.25 27.09
C PRO A 75 -2.77 7.51 25.61
N PRO A 76 -2.47 8.71 25.06
CA PRO A 76 -2.68 9.01 23.65
C PRO A 76 -1.95 8.01 22.72
N ARG A 77 -2.69 7.32 21.86
CA ARG A 77 -2.12 6.44 20.83
C ARG A 77 -2.63 6.81 19.45
N TYR A 78 -1.70 6.88 18.50
CA TYR A 78 -1.98 7.27 17.14
C TYR A 78 -1.79 6.11 16.18
N GLU A 79 -2.57 6.12 15.12
CA GLU A 79 -2.42 5.26 13.97
C GLU A 79 -2.34 6.10 12.68
N TYR A 80 -1.76 5.52 11.64
CA TYR A 80 -1.63 6.14 10.33
C TYR A 80 -2.70 5.57 9.40
N ARG A 81 -3.49 6.45 8.80
CA ARG A 81 -4.54 6.08 7.84
C ARG A 81 -4.30 6.75 6.51
N LEU A 82 -4.64 6.05 5.44
CA LEU A 82 -4.71 6.65 4.11
C LEU A 82 -5.81 7.73 4.10
N THR A 83 -5.55 8.83 3.41
CA THR A 83 -6.58 9.80 3.03
C THR A 83 -7.23 9.37 1.71
N ALA A 84 -8.23 10.09 1.23
CA ALA A 84 -8.78 9.86 -0.12
C ALA A 84 -7.66 9.87 -1.19
N LYS A 85 -6.77 10.87 -1.14
CA LYS A 85 -5.58 10.98 -1.99
C LYS A 85 -4.66 9.75 -1.89
N GLY A 86 -4.55 9.14 -0.70
CA GLY A 86 -3.77 7.92 -0.53
C GLY A 86 -4.44 6.67 -1.04
N VAL A 87 -5.77 6.59 -0.96
CA VAL A 87 -6.56 5.49 -1.53
C VAL A 87 -6.49 5.49 -3.05
N ASP A 88 -6.43 6.67 -3.68
CA ASP A 88 -6.27 6.81 -5.15
C ASP A 88 -4.98 6.17 -5.69
N LEU A 89 -4.00 5.84 -4.82
CA LEU A 89 -2.80 5.10 -5.19
C LEU A 89 -3.02 3.59 -5.34
N TRP A 90 -4.20 3.08 -5.02
CA TRP A 90 -4.55 1.67 -5.14
C TRP A 90 -4.20 1.05 -6.51
N PRO A 91 -4.53 1.68 -7.66
CA PRO A 91 -4.18 1.15 -8.97
C PRO A 91 -2.68 1.00 -9.16
N VAL A 92 -1.89 1.95 -8.65
CA VAL A 92 -0.43 1.90 -8.73
C VAL A 92 0.12 0.72 -7.95
N ILE A 93 -0.40 0.49 -6.73
CA ILE A 93 0.02 -0.64 -5.89
C ILE A 93 -0.34 -1.98 -6.54
N VAL A 94 -1.55 -2.13 -7.09
CA VAL A 94 -1.97 -3.35 -7.79
C VAL A 94 -1.12 -3.59 -9.04
N SER A 95 -0.85 -2.56 -9.84
CA SER A 95 -0.01 -2.71 -11.03
C SER A 95 1.42 -3.12 -10.68
N LEU A 96 2.00 -2.57 -9.61
CA LEU A 96 3.33 -2.99 -9.14
C LEU A 96 3.33 -4.45 -8.64
N LEU A 97 2.29 -4.85 -7.90
CA LEU A 97 2.11 -6.23 -7.43
C LEU A 97 2.02 -7.20 -8.62
N ASN A 98 1.10 -6.95 -9.55
CA ASN A 98 0.88 -7.82 -10.71
C ASN A 98 2.07 -7.87 -11.68
N TRP A 99 2.85 -6.79 -11.79
CA TRP A 99 4.11 -6.82 -12.54
C TRP A 99 5.17 -7.65 -11.83
N GLY A 100 5.31 -7.47 -10.51
CA GLY A 100 6.24 -8.24 -9.68
C GLY A 100 5.92 -9.74 -9.70
N ASP A 101 4.65 -10.11 -9.62
CA ASP A 101 4.20 -11.50 -9.68
C ASP A 101 4.57 -12.18 -11.01
N ARG A 102 4.49 -11.45 -12.12
CA ARG A 102 4.81 -11.99 -13.46
C ARG A 102 6.31 -12.10 -13.73
N HIS A 103 7.11 -11.21 -13.18
CA HIS A 103 8.50 -11.02 -13.62
C HIS A 103 9.56 -11.18 -12.53
N ALA A 104 9.14 -11.16 -11.26
CA ALA A 104 10.04 -11.11 -10.11
C ALA A 104 9.63 -12.06 -8.96
N ALA A 105 8.65 -12.94 -9.17
CA ALA A 105 8.17 -13.91 -8.18
C ALA A 105 8.39 -15.36 -8.66
N PRO A 106 9.61 -15.93 -8.49
CA PRO A 106 9.94 -17.25 -9.03
C PRO A 106 9.12 -18.39 -8.42
N ASN A 107 8.59 -18.20 -7.21
CA ASN A 107 7.74 -19.17 -6.51
C ASN A 107 6.24 -18.84 -6.63
N GLY A 108 5.89 -17.98 -7.59
CA GLY A 108 4.53 -17.46 -7.75
C GLY A 108 4.19 -16.31 -6.78
N PRO A 109 2.97 -15.75 -6.89
CA PRO A 109 2.55 -14.61 -6.09
C PRO A 109 2.65 -14.89 -4.59
N PRO A 110 3.34 -14.04 -3.80
CA PRO A 110 3.35 -14.17 -2.35
C PRO A 110 2.04 -13.68 -1.71
N VAL A 111 1.29 -12.83 -2.41
CA VAL A 111 -0.01 -12.32 -1.98
C VAL A 111 -0.99 -12.45 -3.13
N VAL A 112 -2.16 -13.03 -2.87
CA VAL A 112 -3.27 -13.09 -3.82
C VAL A 112 -4.37 -12.15 -3.34
N LEU A 113 -4.88 -11.34 -4.27
CA LEU A 113 -5.96 -10.41 -4.03
C LEU A 113 -7.29 -11.03 -4.47
N GLU A 114 -8.22 -11.19 -3.54
CA GLU A 114 -9.54 -11.78 -3.80
C GLU A 114 -10.68 -10.82 -3.51
N HIS A 115 -11.70 -10.84 -4.37
CA HIS A 115 -12.96 -10.15 -4.15
C HIS A 115 -13.69 -10.72 -2.93
N LYS A 116 -13.98 -9.88 -1.93
CA LYS A 116 -14.73 -10.28 -0.73
C LYS A 116 -16.11 -10.85 -1.04
N GLY A 117 -16.78 -10.36 -2.08
CA GLY A 117 -18.15 -10.76 -2.41
C GLY A 117 -18.27 -12.16 -3.02
N CYS A 118 -17.31 -12.57 -3.86
CA CYS A 118 -17.42 -13.83 -4.61
C CYS A 118 -16.16 -14.71 -4.62
N GLY A 119 -15.07 -14.28 -3.97
CA GLY A 119 -13.80 -15.03 -3.91
C GLY A 119 -13.04 -15.09 -5.23
N GLY A 120 -13.46 -14.35 -6.26
CA GLY A 120 -12.71 -14.28 -7.52
C GLY A 120 -11.45 -13.43 -7.37
N ALA A 121 -10.36 -13.86 -8.01
CA ALA A 121 -9.10 -13.13 -8.01
C ALA A 121 -9.22 -11.77 -8.73
N LEU A 122 -8.33 -10.84 -8.38
CA LEU A 122 -8.18 -9.55 -9.06
C LEU A 122 -7.27 -9.68 -10.28
N ASP A 123 -7.67 -9.14 -11.44
CA ASP A 123 -6.82 -9.06 -12.63
C ASP A 123 -5.93 -7.80 -12.66
N ASP A 124 -5.16 -7.63 -13.74
CA ASP A 124 -4.26 -6.49 -13.96
C ASP A 124 -4.97 -5.15 -14.14
N ARG A 125 -6.28 -5.18 -14.42
CA ARG A 125 -7.15 -4.03 -14.59
C ARG A 125 -8.05 -3.79 -13.38
N ARG A 126 -7.77 -4.45 -12.25
CA ARG A 126 -8.57 -4.38 -11.01
C ARG A 126 -10.00 -4.92 -11.15
N ARG A 127 -10.25 -5.83 -12.08
CA ARG A 127 -11.54 -6.52 -12.18
C ARG A 127 -11.50 -7.87 -11.49
N CYS A 128 -12.63 -8.26 -10.90
CA CYS A 128 -12.82 -9.61 -10.44
C CYS A 128 -12.89 -10.58 -11.63
N THR A 129 -12.04 -11.60 -11.65
CA THR A 129 -12.02 -12.63 -12.70
C THR A 129 -13.26 -13.53 -12.69
N ARG A 130 -14.05 -13.52 -11.61
CA ARG A 130 -15.26 -14.35 -11.47
C ARG A 130 -16.55 -13.61 -11.85
N CYS A 131 -16.75 -12.40 -11.34
CA CYS A 131 -18.00 -11.64 -11.55
C CYS A 131 -17.85 -10.39 -12.42
N GLY A 132 -16.62 -10.05 -12.83
CA GLY A 132 -16.36 -8.92 -13.74
C GLY A 132 -16.42 -7.53 -13.11
N ALA A 133 -16.74 -7.41 -11.81
CA ALA A 133 -16.83 -6.13 -11.12
C ALA A 133 -15.45 -5.42 -11.08
N ASP A 134 -15.44 -4.11 -11.33
CA ASP A 134 -14.28 -3.25 -11.01
C ASP A 134 -14.20 -3.08 -9.50
N LEU A 135 -13.08 -3.47 -8.89
CA LEU A 135 -12.93 -3.54 -7.45
C LEU A 135 -12.10 -2.39 -6.89
N GLU A 136 -12.63 -1.81 -5.83
CA GLU A 136 -11.91 -0.88 -4.98
C GLU A 136 -11.13 -1.60 -3.88
N ALA A 137 -10.16 -0.91 -3.27
CA ALA A 137 -9.25 -1.51 -2.28
C ALA A 137 -9.98 -2.20 -1.13
N TRP A 138 -11.11 -1.64 -0.67
CA TRP A 138 -11.88 -2.17 0.46
C TRP A 138 -12.77 -3.36 0.11
N GLU A 139 -12.94 -3.68 -1.18
CA GLU A 139 -13.71 -4.83 -1.65
C GLU A 139 -12.83 -6.07 -1.79
N VAL A 140 -11.53 -5.93 -1.50
CA VAL A 140 -10.52 -6.96 -1.74
C VAL A 140 -9.88 -7.42 -0.42
N SER A 141 -9.63 -8.73 -0.31
CA SER A 141 -8.85 -9.34 0.77
C SER A 141 -7.50 -9.79 0.22
N ALA A 142 -6.44 -9.63 1.03
CA ALA A 142 -5.11 -10.10 0.70
C ALA A 142 -4.87 -11.44 1.41
N LEU A 143 -4.69 -12.51 0.63
CA LEU A 143 -4.43 -13.85 1.12
C LEU A 143 -2.97 -14.23 0.84
N ALA A 144 -2.44 -15.15 1.64
CA ALA A 144 -1.15 -15.77 1.36
C ALA A 144 -1.23 -16.54 0.05
N GLY A 145 -0.35 -16.21 -0.90
CA GLY A 145 -0.25 -16.91 -2.17
C GLY A 145 0.78 -18.05 -2.15
N PRO A 146 0.98 -18.76 -3.28
CA PRO A 146 1.93 -19.87 -3.37
C PRO A 146 3.39 -19.49 -3.03
N GLY A 147 3.77 -18.24 -3.24
CA GLY A 147 5.11 -17.71 -2.93
C GLY A 147 5.25 -17.17 -1.50
N ALA A 148 4.22 -17.30 -0.66
CA ALA A 148 4.22 -16.72 0.68
C ALA A 148 5.16 -17.50 1.62
N LEU A 149 5.90 -16.76 2.44
CA LEU A 149 6.74 -17.33 3.50
C LEU A 149 5.97 -17.55 4.82
N ASP A 150 4.73 -17.04 4.92
CA ASP A 150 3.84 -17.13 6.07
C ASP A 150 2.39 -17.26 5.58
N SER A 151 1.54 -17.98 6.30
CA SER A 151 0.15 -18.32 5.90
C SER A 151 -0.91 -17.29 6.33
N ARG A 152 -0.50 -16.13 6.88
CA ARG A 152 -1.43 -15.12 7.41
C ARG A 152 -2.20 -14.38 6.30
N SER A 153 -3.53 -14.46 6.35
CA SER A 153 -4.43 -13.59 5.58
C SER A 153 -4.60 -12.21 6.22
N ARG A 154 -4.63 -11.13 5.43
CA ARG A 154 -4.86 -9.74 5.89
C ARG A 154 -5.99 -9.10 5.11
N ARG A 155 -6.87 -8.36 5.79
CA ARG A 155 -7.90 -7.55 5.12
C ARG A 155 -7.28 -6.25 4.65
N LEU A 156 -7.57 -5.84 3.40
CA LEU A 156 -7.15 -4.52 2.96
C LEU A 156 -7.93 -3.43 3.70
N ALA A 157 -7.27 -2.29 3.95
CA ALA A 157 -7.84 -1.15 4.65
C ALA A 157 -9.04 -0.57 3.89
N PRO A 158 -10.10 -0.13 4.60
CA PRO A 158 -11.20 0.62 4.00
C PRO A 158 -10.70 1.93 3.37
N ALA A 159 -11.47 2.45 2.40
CA ALA A 159 -11.30 3.85 1.99
C ALA A 159 -11.41 4.78 3.20
N ALA A 160 -10.69 5.90 3.13
CA ALA A 160 -10.59 6.90 4.18
C ALA A 160 -11.96 7.23 4.80
N GLY A 161 -12.16 6.75 6.03
CA GLY A 161 -13.10 7.26 7.02
C GLY A 161 -12.28 7.76 8.18
#